data_AF-A0A8D8AFX3-F1
#
_entry.id   AF-A0A8D8AFX3-F1
#
_cell.length_a   1.000
_cell.length_b   1.000
_cell.length_c   1.000
_cell.angle_alpha   90.00
_cell.angle_beta   90.00
_cell.angle_gamma   90.00
#
_symmetry.space_group_name_H-M   'P 1'
#
loop_
_entity.id
_entity.type
_entity.pdbx_description
1 polymer ?
#
loop_
_entity_poly.entity_id
_entity_poly.type
_entity_poly.pdbx_seq_one_letter_code
_entity_poly.pdbx_strand_id
1 'polypeptide(L)'
;SLFVSLSRLVTDPDQAVKNGSELLDRMLKDIVIESNATFDLNVFIPLVRERIFAKNSFARQFIISWISVLNTVPEINMVIYLPEILLGLYQILEDPMPEIQRMCESLLTQFLKMIKADPTVTDLSQMVNVLIVQAQSSNVLIQYTALI
;
A
#
# COMPACT_ATOMS: atom_id res chain seq x y z
N SER A 1 -7.75 -3.01 -17.02
CA SER A 1 -8.14 -4.04 -16.04
C SER A 1 -9.20 -3.47 -15.10
N LEU A 2 -9.98 -4.33 -14.41
CA LEU A 2 -11.02 -3.90 -13.46
C LEU A 2 -10.46 -2.98 -12.36
N PHE A 3 -9.29 -3.32 -11.83
CA PHE A 3 -8.55 -2.49 -10.87
C PHE A 3 -8.33 -1.05 -11.35
N VAL A 4 -7.91 -0.88 -12.61
CA VAL A 4 -7.67 0.47 -13.18
C VAL A 4 -8.97 1.26 -13.29
N SER A 5 -10.06 0.63 -13.74
CA SER A 5 -11.37 1.28 -13.81
C SER A 5 -11.84 1.70 -12.41
N LEU A 6 -11.75 0.80 -11.43
CA LEU A 6 -12.07 1.10 -10.03
C LEU A 6 -11.23 2.25 -9.46
N SER A 7 -9.91 2.25 -9.73
CA SER A 7 -9.00 3.32 -9.26
C SER A 7 -9.39 4.71 -9.77
N ARG A 8 -10.14 4.80 -10.88
CA ARG A 8 -10.70 6.06 -11.39
C ARG A 8 -12.03 6.39 -10.71
N LEU A 9 -12.92 5.42 -10.55
CA LEU A 9 -14.23 5.60 -9.93
C LEU A 9 -14.14 6.08 -8.48
N VAL A 10 -13.18 5.59 -7.70
CA VAL A 10 -12.97 6.03 -6.30
C VAL A 10 -12.54 7.50 -6.19
N THR A 11 -12.08 8.09 -7.29
CA THR A 11 -11.68 9.51 -7.36
C THR A 11 -12.72 10.39 -8.06
N ASP A 12 -13.85 9.83 -8.48
CA ASP A 12 -14.89 10.55 -9.21
C ASP A 12 -15.48 11.67 -8.34
N PRO A 13 -15.77 12.87 -8.87
CA PRO A 13 -16.38 13.94 -8.08
C PRO A 13 -17.79 13.61 -7.59
N ASP A 14 -18.52 12.70 -8.24
CA ASP A 14 -19.87 12.31 -7.85
C ASP A 14 -19.83 11.33 -6.66
N GLN A 15 -20.46 11.73 -5.54
CA GLN A 15 -20.50 10.91 -4.34
C GLN A 15 -21.26 9.59 -4.54
N ALA A 16 -22.28 9.55 -5.39
CA ALA A 16 -22.99 8.31 -5.71
C ALA A 16 -22.08 7.32 -6.46
N VAL A 17 -21.23 7.82 -7.36
CA VAL A 17 -20.23 7.01 -8.07
C VAL A 17 -19.19 6.47 -7.10
N LYS A 18 -18.68 7.30 -6.18
CA LYS A 18 -17.76 6.85 -5.12
C LYS A 18 -18.38 5.75 -4.26
N ASN A 19 -19.59 5.97 -3.74
CA ASN A 19 -20.29 5.00 -2.89
C ASN A 19 -20.50 3.66 -3.63
N GLY A 20 -20.89 3.71 -4.91
CA GLY A 20 -21.03 2.51 -5.73
C GLY A 20 -19.70 1.79 -5.95
N SER A 21 -18.61 2.54 -6.12
CA SER A 21 -17.27 1.99 -6.29
C SER A 21 -16.73 1.30 -5.04
N GLU A 22 -17.10 1.75 -3.83
CA GLU A 22 -16.67 1.11 -2.57
C GLU A 22 -17.19 -0.32 -2.44
N LEU A 23 -18.45 -0.57 -2.81
CA LEU A 23 -19.02 -1.92 -2.78
C LEU A 23 -18.31 -2.83 -3.78
N LEU A 24 -18.09 -2.35 -5.01
CA LEU A 24 -17.40 -3.10 -6.05
C LEU A 24 -15.93 -3.37 -5.68
N ASP A 25 -15.27 -2.42 -5.04
CA ASP A 25 -13.91 -2.56 -4.52
C ASP A 25 -13.83 -3.66 -3.45
N ARG A 26 -14.77 -3.69 -2.50
CA ARG A 26 -14.85 -4.77 -1.49
C ARG A 26 -15.07 -6.14 -2.14
N MET A 27 -16.04 -6.26 -3.04
CA MET A 27 -16.30 -7.52 -3.74
C MET A 27 -15.09 -8.00 -4.53
N LEU A 28 -14.37 -7.09 -5.20
CA LEU A 28 -13.18 -7.47 -5.94
C LEU A 28 -12.06 -7.95 -5.01
N LYS A 29 -11.90 -7.32 -3.83
CA LYS A 29 -10.96 -7.77 -2.79
C LYS A 29 -11.33 -9.16 -2.29
N ASP A 30 -12.60 -9.40 -1.99
CA ASP A 30 -13.08 -10.70 -1.52
C ASP A 30 -12.79 -11.81 -2.56
N ILE A 31 -13.08 -11.54 -3.84
CA ILE A 31 -12.75 -12.48 -4.93
C ILE A 31 -11.24 -12.75 -4.98
N VAL A 32 -10.39 -11.72 -4.90
CA VAL A 32 -8.93 -11.88 -4.93
C VAL A 32 -8.42 -12.69 -3.73
N ILE A 33 -8.99 -12.50 -2.55
CA ILE A 33 -8.65 -13.27 -1.35
C ILE A 33 -9.05 -14.75 -1.53
N GLU A 34 -10.27 -15.00 -2.01
CA GLU A 34 -10.79 -16.35 -2.25
C GLU A 34 -10.04 -17.07 -3.38
N SER A 35 -9.56 -16.32 -4.37
CA SER A 35 -8.81 -16.82 -5.53
C SER A 35 -7.30 -16.59 -5.42
N ASN A 36 -6.75 -16.49 -4.21
CA ASN A 36 -5.35 -16.09 -4.00
C ASN A 36 -4.34 -17.00 -4.75
N ALA A 37 -4.64 -18.29 -4.90
CA ALA A 37 -3.78 -19.26 -5.56
C ALA A 37 -3.57 -18.98 -7.07
N THR A 38 -4.45 -18.20 -7.70
CA THR A 38 -4.39 -17.84 -9.11
C THR A 38 -4.14 -16.35 -9.34
N PHE A 39 -4.00 -15.57 -8.26
CA PHE A 39 -3.81 -14.12 -8.37
C PHE A 39 -2.34 -13.79 -8.70
N ASP A 40 -2.13 -13.21 -9.89
CA ASP A 40 -0.78 -12.87 -10.36
C ASP A 40 -0.30 -11.51 -9.82
N LEU A 41 0.47 -11.56 -8.74
CA LEU A 41 1.09 -10.38 -8.14
C LEU A 41 2.09 -9.70 -9.08
N ASN A 42 2.75 -10.43 -9.99
CA ASN A 42 3.71 -9.81 -10.92
C ASN A 42 3.02 -8.91 -11.95
N VAL A 43 1.75 -9.19 -12.26
CA VAL A 43 0.90 -8.30 -13.08
C VAL A 43 0.27 -7.20 -12.23
N PHE A 44 -0.06 -7.47 -10.97
CA PHE A 44 -0.74 -6.52 -10.10
C PHE A 44 0.18 -5.42 -9.54
N ILE A 45 1.38 -5.77 -9.06
CA ILE A 45 2.32 -4.84 -8.42
C ILE A 45 2.73 -3.67 -9.34
N PRO A 46 2.97 -3.84 -10.65
CA PRO A 46 3.13 -2.71 -11.57
C PRO A 46 2.01 -1.67 -11.47
N LEU A 47 0.74 -2.11 -11.38
CA LEU A 47 -0.41 -1.21 -11.29
C LEU A 47 -0.44 -0.43 -9.96
N VAL A 48 0.02 -1.07 -8.87
CA VAL A 48 0.20 -0.45 -7.55
C VAL A 48 1.31 0.60 -7.61
N ARG A 49 2.47 0.26 -8.17
CA ARG A 49 3.64 1.16 -8.29
C ARG A 49 3.31 2.44 -9.04
N GLU A 50 2.53 2.35 -10.12
CA GLU A 50 2.09 3.53 -10.86
C GLU A 50 1.21 4.48 -10.04
N ARG A 51 0.42 3.94 -9.11
CA ARG A 51 -0.66 4.67 -8.43
C ARG A 51 -0.34 5.07 -7.01
N ILE A 52 0.64 4.45 -6.38
CA ILE A 52 1.05 4.76 -5.00
C ILE A 52 1.50 6.22 -4.84
N PHE A 53 1.94 6.86 -5.93
CA PHE A 53 2.33 8.27 -5.97
C PHE A 53 1.19 9.25 -6.29
N ALA A 54 -0.07 8.79 -6.30
CA ALA A 54 -1.22 9.65 -6.55
C ALA A 54 -1.26 10.84 -5.57
N LYS A 55 -1.80 11.98 -6.02
CA LYS A 55 -1.98 13.18 -5.17
C LYS A 55 -3.31 13.19 -4.42
N ASN A 56 -4.31 12.48 -4.93
CA ASN A 56 -5.65 12.44 -4.37
C ASN A 56 -5.69 11.48 -3.17
N SER A 57 -6.20 11.94 -2.02
CA SER A 57 -6.29 11.14 -0.81
C SER A 57 -7.13 9.88 -0.98
N PHE A 58 -8.26 9.92 -1.71
CA PHE A 58 -9.06 8.70 -1.98
C PHE A 58 -8.30 7.68 -2.84
N ALA A 59 -7.48 8.14 -3.80
CA ALA A 59 -6.62 7.23 -4.55
C ALA A 59 -5.56 6.58 -3.65
N ARG A 60 -4.96 7.34 -2.73
CA ARG A 60 -3.99 6.80 -1.76
C ARG A 60 -4.65 5.81 -0.80
N GLN A 61 -5.84 6.13 -0.30
CA GLN A 61 -6.65 5.25 0.55
C GLN A 61 -6.99 3.94 -0.18
N PHE A 62 -7.38 4.03 -1.45
CA PHE A 62 -7.64 2.87 -2.29
C PHE A 62 -6.40 1.98 -2.41
N ILE A 63 -5.26 2.56 -2.78
CA ILE A 63 -4.01 1.81 -2.94
C ILE A 63 -3.57 1.16 -1.64
N ILE A 64 -3.57 1.90 -0.53
CA ILE A 64 -3.14 1.34 0.74
C ILE A 64 -4.07 0.24 1.23
N SER A 65 -5.38 0.40 1.01
CA SER A 65 -6.37 -0.62 1.32
C SER A 65 -6.13 -1.93 0.54
N TRP A 66 -5.77 -1.85 -0.75
CA TRP A 66 -5.41 -3.02 -1.55
C TRP A 66 -4.15 -3.71 -1.04
N ILE A 67 -3.09 -2.95 -0.73
CA ILE A 67 -1.85 -3.50 -0.20
C ILE A 67 -2.10 -4.15 1.16
N SER A 68 -2.88 -3.51 2.03
CA SER A 68 -3.26 -4.06 3.34
C SER A 68 -4.01 -5.38 3.21
N VAL A 69 -5.01 -5.45 2.33
CA VAL A 69 -5.77 -6.70 2.12
C VAL A 69 -4.87 -7.83 1.64
N LEU A 70 -4.02 -7.58 0.63
CA LEU A 70 -3.10 -8.60 0.14
C LEU A 70 -2.11 -9.06 1.22
N ASN A 71 -1.65 -8.14 2.09
CA ASN A 71 -0.79 -8.48 3.21
C ASN A 71 -1.48 -9.33 4.30
N THR A 72 -2.82 -9.38 4.33
CA THR A 72 -3.55 -10.26 5.27
C THR A 72 -3.70 -11.69 4.78
N VAL A 73 -3.42 -11.97 3.51
CA VAL A 73 -3.55 -13.31 2.92
C VAL A 73 -2.28 -14.12 3.24
N PRO A 74 -2.35 -15.21 4.01
CA PRO A 74 -1.17 -15.97 4.45
C PRO A 74 -0.29 -16.52 3.32
N GLU A 75 -0.91 -16.86 2.19
CA GLU A 75 -0.25 -17.39 0.99
C GLU A 75 0.47 -16.30 0.17
N ILE A 76 0.16 -15.03 0.44
CA ILE A 76 0.74 -13.88 -0.26
C ILE A 76 1.84 -13.25 0.58
N ASN A 77 3.06 -13.26 0.05
CA ASN A 77 4.17 -12.53 0.65
C ASN A 77 4.32 -11.15 0.01
N MET A 78 3.62 -10.14 0.55
CA MET A 78 3.75 -8.75 0.07
C MET A 78 5.10 -8.11 0.37
N VAL A 79 5.85 -8.63 1.37
CA VAL A 79 7.10 -8.00 1.83
C VAL A 79 8.19 -8.06 0.76
N ILE A 80 8.16 -9.05 -0.15
CA ILE A 80 9.12 -9.15 -1.26
C ILE A 80 9.04 -7.94 -2.21
N TYR A 81 7.87 -7.30 -2.29
CA TYR A 81 7.63 -6.12 -3.12
C TYR A 81 7.86 -4.81 -2.38
N LEU A 82 8.14 -4.86 -1.06
CA LEU A 82 8.34 -3.67 -0.24
C LEU A 82 9.42 -2.74 -0.80
N PRO A 83 10.59 -3.21 -1.29
CA PRO A 83 11.60 -2.33 -1.87
C PRO A 83 11.07 -1.46 -3.02
N GLU A 84 10.12 -1.95 -3.79
CA GLU A 84 9.56 -1.25 -4.94
C GLU A 84 8.45 -0.25 -4.56
N ILE A 85 7.80 -0.44 -3.41
CA ILE A 85 6.64 0.37 -2.98
C ILE A 85 6.92 1.25 -1.75
N LEU A 86 8.02 1.02 -1.02
CA LEU A 86 8.32 1.67 0.25
C LEU A 86 8.32 3.21 0.15
N LEU A 87 8.92 3.76 -0.90
CA LEU A 87 8.93 5.21 -1.11
C LEU A 87 7.50 5.76 -1.27
N GLY A 88 6.65 5.05 -2.00
CA GLY A 88 5.24 5.42 -2.15
C GLY A 88 4.47 5.34 -0.83
N LEU A 89 4.75 4.33 0.01
CA LEU A 89 4.16 4.23 1.35
C LEU A 89 4.55 5.43 2.22
N TYR A 90 5.80 5.87 2.20
CA TYR A 90 6.19 7.09 2.92
C TYR A 90 5.48 8.34 2.38
N GLN A 91 5.24 8.44 1.06
CA GLN A 91 4.42 9.54 0.53
C GLN A 91 2.96 9.46 0.99
N ILE A 92 2.39 8.26 1.17
CA ILE A 92 1.05 8.08 1.73
C ILE A 92 1.03 8.41 3.23
N LEU A 93 2.11 8.15 3.96
CA LEU A 93 2.26 8.53 5.36
C LEU A 93 2.22 10.06 5.57
N GLU A 94 2.57 10.85 4.54
CA GLU A 94 2.44 12.31 4.51
C GLU A 94 1.06 12.81 4.07
N ASP A 95 0.05 11.93 3.92
CA ASP A 95 -1.28 12.37 3.50
C ASP A 95 -1.91 13.37 4.50
N PRO A 96 -2.60 14.42 4.03
CA PRO A 96 -3.28 15.35 4.93
C PRO A 96 -4.42 14.73 5.75
N MET A 97 -4.96 13.57 5.36
CA MET A 97 -6.03 12.89 6.09
C MET A 97 -5.46 11.96 7.18
N PRO A 98 -5.72 12.21 8.48
CA PRO A 98 -5.14 11.41 9.58
C PRO A 98 -5.53 9.93 9.58
N GLU A 99 -6.67 9.59 8.98
CA GLU A 99 -7.09 8.19 8.82
C GLU A 99 -6.15 7.44 7.87
N ILE A 100 -5.77 8.06 6.74
CA ILE A 100 -4.88 7.47 5.75
C ILE A 100 -3.48 7.28 6.33
N GLN A 101 -3.00 8.27 7.10
CA GLN A 101 -1.74 8.15 7.85
C GLN A 101 -1.78 6.92 8.77
N ARG A 102 -2.84 6.77 9.58
CA ARG A 102 -3.00 5.61 10.49
C ARG A 102 -3.06 4.28 9.76
N MET A 103 -3.73 4.21 8.61
CA MET A 103 -3.73 3.01 7.76
C MET A 103 -2.31 2.68 7.30
N CYS A 104 -1.54 3.70 6.90
CA CYS A 104 -0.16 3.53 6.46
C CYS A 104 0.79 3.09 7.56
N GLU A 105 0.71 3.72 8.73
CA GLU A 105 1.49 3.35 9.90
C GLU A 105 1.24 1.89 10.31
N SER A 106 -0.03 1.47 10.30
CA SER A 106 -0.42 0.09 10.62
C SER A 106 0.21 -0.90 9.63
N LEU A 107 0.14 -0.61 8.32
CA LEU A 107 0.73 -1.45 7.28
C LEU A 107 2.26 -1.53 7.40
N LEU A 108 2.94 -0.39 7.57
CA LEU A 108 4.39 -0.34 7.78
C LEU A 108 4.81 -1.12 9.03
N THR A 109 4.05 -1.02 10.11
CA THR A 109 4.28 -1.79 11.34
C THR A 109 4.15 -3.29 11.12
N GLN A 110 3.21 -3.73 10.28
CA GLN A 110 3.04 -5.14 9.95
C GLN A 110 4.24 -5.66 9.13
N PHE A 111 4.64 -4.94 8.08
CA PHE A 111 5.84 -5.30 7.31
C PHE A 111 7.09 -5.38 8.18
N LEU A 112 7.27 -4.43 9.10
CA LEU A 112 8.40 -4.44 10.01
C LEU A 112 8.40 -5.65 10.94
N LYS A 113 7.24 -6.06 11.46
CA LYS A 113 7.12 -7.29 12.25
C LYS A 113 7.49 -8.53 11.44
N MET A 114 7.09 -8.59 10.16
CA MET A 114 7.44 -9.70 9.26
C MET A 114 8.95 -9.75 8.99
N ILE A 115 9.58 -8.60 8.72
CA ILE A 115 11.04 -8.49 8.52
C ILE A 115 11.80 -8.86 9.79
N LYS A 116 11.32 -8.45 10.97
CA LYS A 116 11.95 -8.81 12.26
C LYS A 116 11.83 -10.30 12.56
N ALA A 117 10.74 -10.94 12.13
CA ALA A 117 10.55 -12.37 12.26
C ALA A 117 11.46 -13.16 11.31
N ASP A 118 11.62 -12.68 10.08
CA ASP A 118 12.53 -13.24 9.07
C ASP A 118 13.20 -12.13 8.23
N PRO A 119 14.45 -11.75 8.56
CA PRO A 119 15.17 -10.71 7.82
C PRO A 119 15.52 -11.09 6.38
N THR A 120 15.41 -12.37 6.00
CA THR A 120 15.74 -12.85 4.66
C THR A 120 14.58 -12.69 3.67
N VAL A 121 13.39 -12.31 4.16
CA VAL A 121 12.17 -12.17 3.37
C VAL A 121 12.24 -11.04 2.33
N THR A 122 13.13 -10.08 2.49
CA THR A 122 13.33 -8.96 1.56
C THR A 122 14.78 -8.49 1.57
N ASP A 123 15.23 -7.94 0.45
CA ASP A 123 16.55 -7.33 0.36
C ASP A 123 16.55 -5.92 0.97
N LEU A 124 16.96 -5.84 2.24
CA LEU A 124 17.08 -4.57 2.97
C LEU A 124 18.03 -3.59 2.28
N SER A 125 19.03 -4.09 1.55
CA SER A 125 20.03 -3.26 0.86
C SER A 125 19.39 -2.34 -0.18
N GLN A 126 18.33 -2.81 -0.83
CA GLN A 126 17.58 -2.04 -1.84
C GLN A 126 16.76 -0.90 -1.22
N MET A 127 16.49 -0.96 0.08
CA MET A 127 15.71 0.05 0.80
C MET A 127 16.58 1.11 1.48
N VAL A 128 17.89 0.88 1.62
CA VAL A 128 18.82 1.76 2.36
C VAL A 128 18.74 3.21 1.90
N ASN A 129 18.71 3.47 0.60
CA ASN A 129 18.64 4.83 0.08
C ASN A 129 17.34 5.55 0.49
N VAL A 130 16.20 4.83 0.44
CA VAL A 130 14.92 5.38 0.87
C VAL A 130 14.96 5.66 2.37
N LEU A 131 15.44 4.71 3.17
CA LEU A 131 15.52 4.85 4.63
C LEU A 131 16.42 6.00 5.07
N ILE A 132 17.58 6.20 4.42
CA ILE A 132 18.49 7.32 4.71
C ILE A 132 17.81 8.66 4.44
N VAL A 133 17.16 8.81 3.28
CA VAL A 133 16.44 10.04 2.92
C VAL A 133 15.34 10.33 3.92
N GLN A 134 14.58 9.31 4.33
CA GLN A 134 13.47 9.47 5.26
C GLN A 134 13.93 9.73 6.71
N ALA A 135 15.06 9.14 7.15
CA ALA A 135 15.65 9.44 8.45
C ALA A 135 16.11 10.90 8.59
N GLN A 136 16.34 11.59 7.47
CA GLN A 136 16.69 13.01 7.41
C GLN A 136 15.48 13.94 7.21
N SER A 137 14.27 13.38 7.03
CA SER A 137 13.05 14.17 6.84
C SER A 137 12.74 15.02 8.08
N SER A 138 12.24 16.24 7.91
CA SER A 138 11.79 17.10 9.02
C SER A 138 10.49 16.60 9.69
N ASN A 139 9.84 15.59 9.11
CA ASN A 139 8.62 15.02 9.65
C ASN A 139 8.95 13.97 10.72
N VAL A 140 8.61 14.26 11.97
CA VAL A 140 8.90 13.42 13.14
C VAL A 140 8.32 12.01 13.00
N LEU A 141 7.13 11.85 12.40
CA LEU A 141 6.52 10.52 12.17
C LEU A 141 7.33 9.68 11.19
N ILE A 142 7.92 10.32 10.18
CA ILE A 142 8.79 9.65 9.20
C ILE A 142 10.12 9.30 9.84
N GLN A 143 10.70 10.19 10.65
CA GLN A 143 11.92 9.88 11.40
C GLN A 143 11.72 8.67 12.32
N TYR A 144 10.59 8.63 13.05
CA TYR A 144 10.26 7.49 13.90
C TYR A 144 10.07 6.21 13.09
N THR A 145 9.43 6.24 11.93
CA THR A 145 9.23 5.02 11.10
C THR A 145 10.43 4.60 10.28
N ALA A 146 11.41 5.48 10.05
CA ALA A 146 12.65 5.18 9.33
C ALA A 146 13.74 4.53 10.21
N LEU A 147 13.63 4.64 11.54
CA LEU A 147 14.62 4.18 12.52
C LEU A 147 14.28 2.83 13.20
N ILE A 148 13.11 2.25 12.94
CA ILE A 148 12.62 1.02 13.63
C ILE A 148 12.77 -0.20 12.72
#